data_AF-A0AAW5ISU3-F1
#
_entry.id   AF-A0AAW5ISU3-F1
#
_cell.length_a   1.000
_cell.length_b   1.000
_cell.length_c   1.000
_cell.angle_alpha   90.00
_cell.angle_beta   90.00
_cell.angle_gamma   90.00
#
_symmetry.space_group_name_H-M   'P 1'
#
loop_
_entity.id
_entity.type
_entity.pdbx_description
1 polymer ?
#
loop_
_entity_poly.entity_id
_entity_poly.type
_entity_poly.pdbx_seq_one_letter_code
_entity_poly.pdbx_strand_id
1 'polypeptide(L)'
;MKEELLEAIYGTVDRLEQKVDELSASPKNTEAESTPVSVSVDTSKLEKAILAMAVKEGEAIDKLARLREAICIFTDLTKKEASNGEQRSKVLFDTVKQLKQEQDATSQVVHEKLHAMVNTPQKKIVIHRFEPTSKYVLLFIGSLVLSLVISIWGNLTQWREHQDWEEADLKYRALKMVLPSDDPNVRYIEKNFSVCPNKEVIENVRAHVNTYEDSIRYHIEMIQMAAIKDSIANSLFKEANEIKKKINKK
;
A
#
# COMPACT_ATOMS: atom_id res chain seq x y z
N MET A 1 -11.12 -18.43 -44.60
CA MET A 1 -10.44 -19.53 -43.88
C MET A 1 -11.33 -20.69 -43.45
N LYS A 2 -12.40 -20.53 -42.63
CA LYS A 2 -13.25 -21.69 -42.27
C LYS A 2 -14.18 -22.16 -43.39
N GLU A 3 -14.70 -21.23 -44.20
CA GLU A 3 -15.59 -21.56 -45.32
C GLU A 3 -14.82 -22.16 -46.51
N GLU A 4 -13.63 -21.63 -46.82
CA GLU A 4 -12.73 -22.18 -47.87
C GLU A 4 -12.28 -23.62 -47.57
N LEU A 5 -12.10 -23.98 -46.29
CA LEU A 5 -11.75 -25.35 -45.90
C LEU A 5 -12.94 -26.32 -46.10
N LEU A 6 -14.16 -25.85 -45.85
CA LEU A 6 -15.36 -26.67 -46.02
C LEU A 6 -15.66 -26.92 -47.51
N GLU A 7 -15.45 -25.90 -48.34
CA GLU A 7 -15.59 -25.96 -49.80
C GLU A 7 -14.54 -26.90 -50.43
N ALA A 8 -13.30 -26.87 -49.95
CA ALA A 8 -12.25 -27.80 -50.38
C ALA A 8 -12.58 -29.26 -50.02
N ILE A 9 -13.12 -29.52 -48.82
CA ILE A 9 -13.50 -30.86 -48.38
C ILE A 9 -14.67 -31.40 -49.23
N TYR A 10 -15.72 -30.59 -49.44
CA TYR A 10 -16.86 -31.00 -50.26
C TYR A 10 -16.45 -31.29 -51.72
N GLY A 11 -15.60 -30.45 -52.32
CA GLY A 11 -15.10 -30.66 -53.67
C GLY A 11 -14.26 -31.94 -53.84
N THR A 12 -13.57 -32.39 -52.78
CA THR A 12 -12.84 -33.67 -52.82
C THR A 12 -13.73 -34.89 -52.69
N VAL A 13 -14.84 -34.81 -51.94
CA VAL A 13 -15.81 -35.90 -51.80
C VAL A 13 -16.57 -36.10 -53.11
N ASP A 14 -17.03 -35.03 -53.75
CA ASP A 14 -17.73 -35.06 -55.04
C ASP A 14 -16.88 -35.72 -56.15
N ARG A 15 -15.57 -35.41 -56.17
CA ARG A 15 -14.63 -35.97 -57.16
C ARG A 15 -14.29 -37.45 -56.91
N LEU A 16 -14.50 -37.92 -55.68
CA LEU A 16 -14.34 -39.33 -55.29
C LEU A 16 -15.59 -40.13 -55.66
N GLU A 17 -16.77 -39.57 -55.43
CA GLU A 17 -18.06 -40.16 -55.83
C GLU A 17 -18.13 -40.33 -57.35
N GLN A 18 -17.77 -39.29 -58.12
CA GLN A 18 -17.73 -39.34 -59.58
C GLN A 18 -16.77 -40.42 -60.14
N LYS A 19 -15.64 -40.67 -59.46
CA LYS A 19 -14.69 -41.72 -59.87
C LYS A 19 -15.14 -43.13 -59.51
N VAL A 20 -15.94 -43.29 -58.46
CA VAL A 20 -16.55 -44.59 -58.12
C VAL A 20 -17.63 -44.94 -59.14
N ASP A 21 -18.40 -43.96 -59.61
CA ASP A 21 -19.41 -44.16 -60.66
C ASP A 21 -18.78 -44.46 -62.03
N GLU A 22 -17.69 -43.80 -62.42
CA GLU A 22 -16.94 -44.10 -63.64
C GLU A 22 -16.30 -45.50 -63.62
N LEU A 23 -15.87 -46.00 -62.45
CA LEU A 23 -15.34 -47.37 -62.31
C LEU A 23 -16.44 -48.43 -62.28
N SER A 24 -17.67 -48.05 -61.93
CA SER A 24 -18.85 -48.93 -61.92
C SER A 24 -19.46 -49.12 -63.32
N ALA A 25 -19.19 -48.20 -64.26
CA ALA A 25 -19.74 -48.23 -65.61
C ALA A 25 -18.64 -48.19 -66.71
N SER A 26 -18.04 -49.33 -67.04
CA SER A 26 -17.36 -49.49 -68.34
C SER A 26 -17.48 -50.91 -68.92
N PRO A 27 -17.68 -51.08 -70.26
CA PRO A 27 -18.28 -52.27 -70.86
C PRO A 27 -17.32 -53.17 -71.67
N LYS A 28 -17.91 -54.33 -71.94
CA LYS A 28 -17.59 -55.53 -72.74
C LYS A 28 -17.09 -55.34 -74.19
N ASN A 29 -16.48 -56.43 -74.70
CA ASN A 29 -16.24 -56.91 -76.10
C ASN A 29 -14.77 -56.73 -76.60
N THR A 30 -14.10 -57.64 -77.34
CA THR A 30 -14.52 -58.51 -78.47
C THR A 30 -13.46 -59.62 -78.78
N GLU A 31 -13.95 -60.85 -79.00
CA GLU A 31 -13.54 -61.89 -80.01
C GLU A 31 -12.08 -62.36 -80.19
N ALA A 32 -11.85 -63.66 -79.93
CA ALA A 32 -10.89 -64.48 -80.69
C ALA A 32 -11.40 -65.93 -80.74
N GLU A 33 -11.63 -66.40 -81.96
CA GLU A 33 -12.13 -67.70 -82.38
C GLU A 33 -11.02 -68.78 -82.32
N SER A 34 -11.26 -69.91 -81.65
CA SER A 34 -10.60 -71.20 -81.97
C SER A 34 -11.25 -72.39 -81.23
N THR A 35 -11.77 -73.35 -82.00
CA THR A 35 -12.40 -74.62 -81.63
C THR A 35 -11.34 -75.74 -81.40
N PRO A 36 -11.63 -76.99 -80.95
CA PRO A 36 -12.04 -77.45 -79.60
C PRO A 36 -11.19 -78.62 -78.96
N VAL A 37 -11.51 -78.96 -77.68
CA VAL A 37 -11.49 -80.30 -76.97
C VAL A 37 -10.42 -80.64 -75.86
N SER A 38 -10.88 -80.63 -74.58
CA SER A 38 -10.77 -81.55 -73.37
C SER A 38 -9.47 -82.02 -72.60
N VAL A 39 -9.41 -81.70 -71.26
CA VAL A 39 -9.27 -82.54 -69.99
C VAL A 39 -7.94 -82.78 -69.17
N SER A 40 -7.99 -82.44 -67.83
CA SER A 40 -7.45 -83.04 -66.53
C SER A 40 -6.00 -82.87 -65.93
N VAL A 41 -5.85 -82.62 -64.59
CA VAL A 41 -4.59 -82.41 -63.75
C VAL A 41 -4.67 -82.99 -62.29
N ASP A 42 -3.53 -83.47 -61.71
CA ASP A 42 -3.29 -84.24 -60.43
C ASP A 42 -3.17 -83.46 -59.08
N THR A 43 -3.41 -84.14 -57.94
CA THR A 43 -3.92 -83.62 -56.64
C THR A 43 -2.96 -83.51 -55.42
N SER A 44 -1.74 -84.04 -55.43
CA SER A 44 -0.94 -84.26 -54.20
C SER A 44 -0.22 -83.04 -53.59
N LYS A 45 0.04 -81.98 -54.38
CA LYS A 45 0.63 -80.72 -53.86
C LYS A 45 -0.36 -79.91 -53.02
N LEU A 46 -1.66 -80.18 -53.17
CA LEU A 46 -2.74 -79.44 -52.53
C LEU A 46 -2.77 -79.70 -51.01
N GLU A 47 -2.59 -80.95 -50.57
CA GLU A 47 -2.79 -81.34 -49.17
C GLU A 47 -1.80 -80.70 -48.18
N LYS A 48 -0.52 -80.59 -48.56
CA LYS A 48 0.50 -79.94 -47.70
C LYS A 48 0.28 -78.43 -47.56
N ALA A 49 -0.24 -77.79 -48.61
CA ALA A 49 -0.59 -76.38 -48.56
C ALA A 49 -1.82 -76.13 -47.68
N ILE A 50 -2.77 -77.07 -47.64
CA ILE A 50 -3.99 -76.99 -46.82
C ILE A 50 -3.65 -76.99 -45.32
N LEU A 51 -2.78 -77.88 -44.84
CA LEU A 51 -2.42 -77.94 -43.41
C LEU A 51 -1.69 -76.68 -42.91
N ALA A 52 -0.78 -76.12 -43.71
CA ALA A 52 -0.08 -74.89 -43.35
C ALA A 52 -1.02 -73.65 -43.38
N MET A 53 -2.02 -73.65 -44.27
CA MET A 53 -3.08 -72.63 -44.26
C MET A 53 -3.94 -72.72 -43.00
N ALA A 54 -4.37 -73.92 -42.60
CA ALA A 54 -5.25 -74.10 -41.45
C ALA A 54 -4.65 -73.59 -40.12
N VAL A 55 -3.34 -73.75 -39.90
CA VAL A 55 -2.65 -73.21 -38.71
C VAL A 55 -2.59 -71.68 -38.71
N LYS A 56 -2.28 -71.08 -39.86
CA LYS A 56 -2.28 -69.62 -40.01
C LYS A 56 -3.67 -69.01 -39.89
N GLU A 57 -4.68 -69.74 -40.36
CA GLU A 57 -6.09 -69.35 -40.25
C GLU A 57 -6.55 -69.36 -38.77
N GLY A 58 -6.14 -70.37 -37.99
CA GLY A 58 -6.42 -70.40 -36.55
C GLY A 58 -5.79 -69.24 -35.75
N GLU A 59 -4.55 -68.87 -36.06
CA GLU A 59 -3.88 -67.71 -35.42
C GLU A 59 -4.51 -66.37 -35.84
N ALA A 60 -4.98 -66.26 -37.09
CA ALA A 60 -5.71 -65.09 -37.57
C ALA A 60 -7.09 -64.96 -36.89
N ILE A 61 -7.77 -66.08 -36.64
CA ILE A 61 -9.06 -66.12 -35.93
C ILE A 61 -8.90 -65.70 -34.45
N ASP A 62 -7.84 -66.13 -33.74
CA ASP A 62 -7.56 -65.68 -32.36
C ASP A 62 -7.28 -64.17 -32.29
N LYS A 63 -6.47 -63.64 -33.22
CA LYS A 63 -6.20 -62.19 -33.31
C LYS A 63 -7.47 -61.40 -33.63
N LEU A 64 -8.32 -61.91 -34.50
CA LEU A 64 -9.61 -61.29 -34.83
C LEU A 64 -10.57 -61.29 -33.65
N ALA A 65 -10.59 -62.36 -32.84
CA ALA A 65 -11.36 -62.42 -31.60
C ALA A 65 -10.90 -61.39 -30.56
N ARG A 66 -9.59 -61.27 -30.33
CA ARG A 66 -9.02 -60.25 -29.42
C ARG A 66 -9.26 -58.82 -29.90
N LEU A 67 -9.19 -58.59 -31.21
CA LEU A 67 -9.48 -57.29 -31.81
C LEU A 67 -10.96 -56.93 -31.66
N ARG A 68 -11.86 -57.90 -31.79
CA ARG A 68 -13.31 -57.72 -31.53
C ARG A 68 -13.58 -57.36 -30.07
N GLU A 69 -12.91 -58.01 -29.12
CA GLU A 69 -13.03 -57.70 -27.70
C GLU A 69 -12.51 -56.29 -27.36
N ALA A 70 -11.36 -55.91 -27.91
CA ALA A 70 -10.80 -54.57 -27.75
C ALA A 70 -11.70 -53.48 -28.35
N ILE A 71 -12.30 -53.71 -29.53
CA ILE A 71 -13.28 -52.80 -30.14
C ILE A 71 -14.52 -52.67 -29.25
N CYS A 72 -14.98 -53.77 -28.65
CA CYS A 72 -16.14 -53.76 -27.75
C CYS A 72 -15.86 -52.88 -26.51
N ILE A 73 -14.72 -53.08 -25.85
CA ILE A 73 -14.30 -52.27 -24.69
C ILE A 73 -14.14 -50.79 -25.09
N PHE A 74 -13.54 -50.50 -26.24
CA PHE A 74 -13.38 -49.12 -26.71
C PHE A 74 -14.72 -48.44 -27.00
N THR A 75 -15.67 -49.19 -27.55
CA THR A 75 -17.03 -48.71 -27.83
C THR A 75 -17.78 -48.40 -26.53
N ASP A 76 -17.68 -49.28 -25.52
CA ASP A 76 -18.30 -49.06 -24.21
C ASP A 76 -17.69 -47.87 -23.45
N LEU A 77 -16.36 -47.71 -23.52
CA LEU A 77 -15.67 -46.56 -22.94
C LEU A 77 -16.07 -45.25 -23.62
N THR A 78 -16.16 -45.24 -24.95
CA THR A 78 -16.61 -44.08 -25.73
C THR A 78 -18.04 -43.68 -25.38
N LYS A 79 -18.93 -44.67 -25.24
CA LYS A 79 -20.34 -44.45 -24.84
C LYS A 79 -20.46 -43.87 -23.43
N LYS A 80 -19.66 -44.37 -22.48
CA LYS A 80 -19.62 -43.87 -21.10
C LYS A 80 -19.06 -42.45 -21.01
N GLU A 81 -18.04 -42.14 -21.81
CA GLU A 81 -17.46 -40.79 -21.88
C GLU A 81 -18.45 -39.79 -22.48
N ALA A 82 -19.16 -40.16 -23.56
CA ALA A 82 -20.21 -39.34 -24.14
C ALA A 82 -21.35 -39.07 -23.15
N SER A 83 -21.85 -40.09 -22.44
CA SER A 83 -22.92 -39.90 -21.44
C SER A 83 -22.47 -39.05 -20.25
N ASN A 84 -21.22 -39.21 -19.80
CA ASN A 84 -20.65 -38.41 -18.71
C ASN A 84 -20.41 -36.95 -19.14
N GLY A 85 -19.99 -36.73 -20.39
CA GLY A 85 -19.86 -35.40 -20.99
C GLY A 85 -21.21 -34.69 -21.07
N GLU A 86 -22.27 -35.39 -21.50
CA GLU A 86 -23.63 -34.84 -21.53
C GLU A 86 -24.14 -34.50 -20.13
N GLN A 87 -23.92 -35.38 -19.14
CA GLN A 87 -24.32 -35.13 -17.75
C GLN A 87 -23.60 -33.92 -17.15
N ARG A 88 -22.29 -33.78 -17.40
CA ARG A 88 -21.51 -32.60 -16.98
C ARG A 88 -22.01 -31.33 -17.67
N SER A 89 -22.37 -31.40 -18.95
CA SER A 89 -22.92 -30.25 -19.68
C SER A 89 -24.25 -29.77 -19.11
N LYS A 90 -25.13 -30.69 -18.69
CA LYS A 90 -26.41 -30.36 -18.04
C LYS A 90 -26.19 -29.68 -16.69
N VAL A 91 -25.31 -30.23 -15.85
CA VAL A 91 -24.98 -29.63 -14.54
C VAL A 91 -24.36 -28.24 -14.68
N LEU A 92 -23.45 -28.07 -15.65
CA LEU A 92 -22.85 -26.76 -15.93
C LEU A 92 -23.91 -25.76 -16.42
N PHE A 93 -24.81 -26.19 -17.30
CA PHE A 93 -25.88 -25.34 -17.80
C PHE A 93 -26.84 -24.89 -16.69
N ASP A 94 -27.23 -25.80 -15.80
CA ASP A 94 -28.08 -25.49 -14.65
C ASP A 94 -27.37 -24.53 -13.67
N THR A 95 -26.07 -24.74 -13.43
CA THR A 95 -25.26 -23.85 -12.58
C THR A 95 -25.16 -22.45 -13.18
N VAL A 96 -24.92 -22.34 -14.49
CA VAL A 96 -24.87 -21.06 -15.20
C VAL A 96 -26.22 -20.34 -15.16
N LYS A 97 -27.33 -21.10 -15.32
CA LYS A 97 -28.68 -20.54 -15.22
C LYS A 97 -28.96 -19.99 -13.82
N GLN A 98 -28.55 -20.71 -12.76
CA GLN A 98 -28.69 -20.25 -11.39
C GLN A 98 -27.85 -18.99 -11.12
N LEU A 99 -26.58 -18.97 -11.54
CA LEU A 99 -25.71 -17.79 -11.36
C LEU A 99 -26.24 -16.56 -12.10
N LYS A 100 -26.79 -16.74 -13.30
CA LYS A 100 -27.44 -15.64 -14.03
C LYS A 100 -28.64 -15.08 -13.26
N GLN A 101 -29.47 -15.94 -12.69
CA GLN A 101 -30.61 -15.53 -11.89
C GLN A 101 -30.19 -14.81 -10.60
N GLU A 102 -29.16 -15.28 -9.91
CA GLU A 102 -28.62 -14.61 -8.71
C GLU A 102 -27.99 -13.25 -9.06
N GLN A 103 -27.31 -13.17 -10.21
CA GLN A 103 -26.74 -11.92 -10.70
C GLN A 103 -27.83 -10.90 -11.05
N ASP A 104 -28.90 -11.32 -11.73
CA ASP A 104 -30.03 -10.45 -12.07
C ASP A 104 -30.73 -9.94 -10.80
N ALA A 105 -30.95 -10.79 -9.79
CA ALA A 105 -31.51 -10.39 -8.51
C ALA A 105 -30.60 -9.40 -7.75
N THR A 106 -29.29 -9.67 -7.70
CA THR A 106 -28.33 -8.77 -7.05
C THR A 106 -28.24 -7.43 -7.77
N SER A 107 -28.26 -7.46 -9.11
CA SER A 107 -28.29 -6.26 -9.96
C SER A 107 -29.52 -5.41 -9.66
N GLN A 108 -30.70 -6.02 -9.56
CA GLN A 108 -31.93 -5.32 -9.22
C GLN A 108 -31.87 -4.65 -7.83
N VAL A 109 -31.34 -5.34 -6.81
CA VAL A 109 -31.17 -4.78 -5.46
C VAL A 109 -30.20 -3.60 -5.46
N VAL A 110 -29.08 -3.69 -6.20
CA VAL A 110 -28.14 -2.58 -6.34
C VAL A 110 -28.79 -1.41 -7.06
N HIS A 111 -29.55 -1.67 -8.13
CA HIS A 111 -30.23 -0.64 -8.90
C HIS A 111 -31.31 0.08 -8.08
N GLU A 112 -32.08 -0.67 -7.30
CA GLU A 112 -33.09 -0.15 -6.38
C GLU A 112 -32.45 0.68 -5.26
N LYS A 113 -31.34 0.20 -4.67
CA LYS A 113 -30.59 0.95 -3.66
C LYS A 113 -29.98 2.23 -4.23
N LEU A 114 -29.50 2.20 -5.47
CA LEU A 114 -28.97 3.36 -6.17
C LEU A 114 -30.10 4.36 -6.48
N HIS A 115 -31.24 3.89 -6.94
CA HIS A 115 -32.42 4.73 -7.17
C HIS A 115 -32.95 5.33 -5.86
N ALA A 116 -32.96 4.56 -4.77
CA ALA A 116 -33.30 5.06 -3.43
C ALA A 116 -32.29 6.13 -2.97
N MET A 117 -30.99 5.94 -3.18
CA MET A 117 -29.96 6.93 -2.84
C MET A 117 -30.07 8.22 -3.67
N VAL A 118 -30.41 8.10 -4.96
CA VAL A 118 -30.65 9.24 -5.86
C VAL A 118 -31.90 10.03 -5.45
N ASN A 119 -32.96 9.33 -5.04
CA ASN A 119 -34.23 9.94 -4.63
C ASN A 119 -34.27 10.35 -3.15
N THR A 120 -33.26 9.97 -2.37
CA THR A 120 -33.11 10.49 -1.00
C THR A 120 -32.82 11.99 -1.14
N PRO A 121 -33.59 12.89 -0.50
CA PRO A 121 -33.37 14.31 -0.64
C PRO A 121 -31.95 14.62 -0.17
N GLN A 122 -31.07 15.07 -1.09
CA GLN A 122 -29.76 15.58 -0.71
C GLN A 122 -30.02 16.64 0.37
N LYS A 123 -29.53 16.40 1.60
CA LYS A 123 -29.47 17.44 2.62
C LYS A 123 -28.91 18.67 1.92
N LYS A 124 -29.70 19.74 1.86
CA LYS A 124 -29.31 21.01 1.24
C LYS A 124 -28.03 21.48 1.91
N ILE A 125 -26.88 21.05 1.39
CA ILE A 125 -25.60 21.65 1.71
C ILE A 125 -25.72 23.03 1.07
N VAL A 126 -26.05 24.02 1.89
CA VAL A 126 -25.93 25.42 1.51
C VAL A 126 -24.43 25.66 1.38
N ILE A 127 -23.88 25.29 0.23
CA ILE A 127 -22.54 25.68 -0.16
C ILE A 127 -22.65 27.18 -0.41
N HIS A 128 -22.30 27.98 0.60
CA HIS A 128 -22.01 29.38 0.41
C HIS A 128 -20.79 29.45 -0.49
N ARG A 129 -21.03 29.49 -1.81
CA ARG A 129 -20.02 29.73 -2.81
C ARG A 129 -19.55 31.17 -2.58
N PHE A 130 -18.46 31.33 -1.81
CA PHE A 130 -17.82 32.61 -1.64
C PHE A 130 -17.25 33.02 -3.00
N GLU A 131 -17.87 34.02 -3.63
CA GLU A 131 -17.25 34.70 -4.77
C GLU A 131 -15.98 35.40 -4.26
N PRO A 132 -14.79 35.06 -4.78
CA PRO A 132 -13.53 35.71 -4.37
C PRO A 132 -13.50 37.21 -4.73
N THR A 133 -14.45 37.69 -5.52
CA THR A 133 -14.67 39.09 -5.90
C THR A 133 -15.71 39.81 -5.06
N SER A 134 -16.24 39.20 -3.99
CA SER A 134 -17.16 39.88 -3.08
C SER A 134 -16.43 40.95 -2.27
N LYS A 135 -17.00 42.16 -2.18
CA LYS A 135 -16.44 43.30 -1.43
C LYS A 135 -16.04 42.90 0.01
N TYR A 136 -16.81 42.03 0.64
CA TYR A 136 -16.56 41.56 2.01
C TYR A 136 -15.33 40.65 2.12
N VAL A 137 -15.08 39.80 1.11
CA VAL A 137 -13.90 38.92 1.08
C VAL A 137 -12.62 39.74 0.88
N LEU A 138 -12.67 40.75 0.01
CA LEU A 138 -11.55 41.67 -0.18
C LEU A 138 -11.24 42.50 1.09
N LEU A 139 -12.28 43.01 1.77
CA LEU A 139 -12.13 43.70 3.06
C LEU A 139 -11.60 42.76 4.14
N PHE A 140 -12.03 41.50 4.15
CA PHE A 140 -11.51 40.49 5.08
C PHE A 140 -10.03 40.22 4.84
N ILE A 141 -9.61 40.00 3.59
CA ILE A 141 -8.20 39.84 3.22
C ILE A 141 -7.38 41.08 3.60
N GLY A 142 -7.90 42.28 3.31
CA GLY A 142 -7.26 43.53 3.72
C GLY A 142 -7.11 43.65 5.23
N SER A 143 -8.14 43.27 5.99
CA SER A 143 -8.10 43.26 7.46
C SER A 143 -7.12 42.24 8.01
N LEU A 144 -6.99 41.06 7.38
CA LEU A 144 -6.00 40.06 7.74
C LEU A 144 -4.58 40.58 7.53
N VAL A 145 -4.30 41.16 6.35
CA VAL A 145 -2.98 41.77 6.06
C VAL A 145 -2.66 42.89 7.05
N LEU A 146 -3.63 43.77 7.34
CA LEU A 146 -3.45 44.86 8.30
C LEU A 146 -3.19 44.32 9.72
N SER A 147 -3.94 43.30 10.14
CA SER A 147 -3.75 42.66 11.44
C SER A 147 -2.35 42.03 11.56
N LEU A 148 -1.84 41.43 10.49
CA LEU A 148 -0.50 40.85 10.44
C LEU A 148 0.59 41.92 10.55
N VAL A 149 0.43 43.04 9.83
CA VAL A 149 1.37 44.19 9.91
C VAL A 149 1.38 44.78 11.32
N ILE A 150 0.21 44.97 11.94
CA ILE A 150 0.10 45.48 13.32
C ILE A 150 0.72 44.47 14.30
N SER A 151 0.54 43.17 14.09
CA SER A 151 1.14 42.13 14.93
C SER A 151 2.67 42.16 14.85
N ILE A 152 3.23 42.26 13.65
CA ILE A 152 4.69 42.37 13.45
C ILE A 152 5.23 43.68 14.04
N TRP A 153 4.54 44.79 13.81
CA TRP A 153 4.92 46.10 14.36
C TRP A 153 4.88 46.13 15.88
N GLY A 154 3.82 45.58 16.48
CA GLY A 154 3.67 45.46 17.93
C GLY A 154 4.76 44.59 18.53
N ASN A 155 5.03 43.42 17.95
CA ASN A 155 6.11 42.54 18.40
C ASN A 155 7.51 43.19 18.26
N LEU A 156 7.75 43.92 17.16
CA LEU A 156 9.01 44.63 16.95
C LEU A 156 9.19 45.79 17.92
N THR A 157 8.13 46.55 18.19
CA THR A 157 8.15 47.66 19.16
C THR A 157 8.38 47.13 20.57
N GLN A 158 7.69 46.06 20.96
CA GLN A 158 7.89 45.39 22.23
C GLN A 158 9.32 44.85 22.37
N TRP A 159 9.89 44.27 21.30
CA TRP A 159 11.28 43.81 21.32
C TRP A 159 12.25 44.98 21.53
N ARG A 160 12.06 46.12 20.86
CA ARG A 160 12.89 47.32 21.08
C ARG A 160 12.78 47.83 22.52
N GLU A 161 11.56 47.99 23.02
CA GLU A 161 11.33 48.42 24.41
C GLU A 161 12.03 47.47 25.39
N HIS A 162 11.93 46.15 25.18
CA HIS A 162 12.58 45.17 26.03
C HIS A 162 14.11 45.32 26.03
N GLN A 163 14.71 45.58 24.88
CA GLN A 163 16.16 45.86 24.79
C GLN A 163 16.52 47.14 25.55
N ASP A 164 15.73 48.21 25.39
CA ASP A 164 15.97 49.49 26.08
C ASP A 164 15.83 49.35 27.61
N TRP A 165 14.85 48.58 28.08
CA TRP A 165 14.68 48.27 29.50
C TRP A 165 15.86 47.46 30.04
N GLU A 166 16.35 46.47 29.30
CA GLU A 166 17.49 45.64 29.69
C GLU A 166 18.79 46.47 29.78
N GLU A 167 19.01 47.39 28.85
CA GLU A 167 20.17 48.29 28.84
C GLU A 167 20.11 49.31 29.98
N ALA A 168 18.94 49.89 30.25
CA ALA A 168 18.73 50.82 31.37
C ALA A 168 18.85 50.12 32.74
N ASP A 169 18.34 48.90 32.86
CA ASP A 169 18.49 48.06 34.06
C ASP A 169 19.97 47.72 34.29
N LEU A 170 20.67 47.28 33.25
CA LEU A 170 22.10 46.99 33.34
C LEU A 170 22.91 48.23 33.73
N LYS A 171 22.60 49.39 33.14
CA LYS A 171 23.21 50.67 33.52
C LYS A 171 22.99 50.97 34.99
N TYR A 172 21.78 50.79 35.51
CA TYR A 172 21.47 51.00 36.92
C TYR A 172 22.25 50.05 37.84
N ARG A 173 22.29 48.76 37.52
CA ARG A 173 23.06 47.76 38.29
C ARG A 173 24.57 48.03 38.26
N ALA A 174 25.11 48.41 37.09
CA ALA A 174 26.51 48.78 36.94
C ALA A 174 26.87 50.01 37.79
N LEU A 175 26.03 51.04 37.80
CA LEU A 175 26.24 52.22 38.64
C LEU A 175 26.20 51.87 40.14
N LYS A 176 25.34 50.95 40.55
CA LYS A 176 25.26 50.48 41.95
C LYS A 176 26.53 49.74 42.39
N MET A 177 27.21 49.04 41.47
CA MET A 177 28.49 48.37 41.75
C MET A 177 29.64 49.36 41.97
N VAL A 178 29.59 50.55 41.37
CA VAL A 178 30.74 51.46 41.37
C VAL A 178 30.87 52.26 42.68
N LEU A 179 29.84 52.36 43.51
CA LEU A 179 29.81 52.89 44.90
C LEU A 179 30.04 54.42 45.17
N PRO A 180 30.95 55.21 44.57
CA PRO A 180 30.87 56.68 44.62
C PRO A 180 30.63 57.35 43.26
N SER A 181 29.80 58.39 43.27
CA SER A 181 29.43 59.19 42.06
C SER A 181 30.62 59.89 41.39
N ASP A 182 31.69 60.17 42.14
CA ASP A 182 32.92 60.82 41.65
C ASP A 182 33.94 59.81 41.06
N ASP A 183 33.59 58.52 41.01
CA ASP A 183 34.47 57.50 40.46
C ASP A 183 34.59 57.64 38.92
N PRO A 184 35.81 57.63 38.36
CA PRO A 184 36.04 57.65 36.91
C PRO A 184 35.23 56.61 36.12
N ASN A 185 34.91 55.47 36.74
CA ASN A 185 34.11 54.39 36.16
C ASN A 185 32.66 54.79 35.92
N VAL A 186 32.07 55.68 36.75
CA VAL A 186 30.72 56.23 36.50
C VAL A 186 30.70 57.00 35.19
N ARG A 187 31.70 57.86 34.98
CA ARG A 187 31.85 58.64 33.75
C ARG A 187 32.09 57.73 32.54
N TYR A 188 32.83 56.64 32.72
CA TYR A 188 33.05 55.63 31.69
C TYR A 188 31.77 54.90 31.29
N ILE A 189 30.96 54.46 32.25
CA ILE A 189 29.66 53.80 32.01
C ILE A 189 28.70 54.78 31.32
N GLU A 190 28.56 56.01 31.83
CA GLU A 190 27.64 56.99 31.25
C GLU A 190 27.96 57.31 29.78
N LYS A 191 29.24 57.41 29.43
CA LYS A 191 29.68 57.66 28.06
C LYS A 191 29.34 56.49 27.12
N ASN A 192 29.55 55.26 27.56
CA ASN A 192 29.38 54.05 26.73
C ASN A 192 27.94 53.53 26.67
N PHE A 193 27.03 54.03 27.52
CA PHE A 193 25.59 53.70 27.48
C PHE A 193 24.75 54.84 26.88
N SER A 194 25.02 56.10 27.22
CA SER A 194 24.17 57.22 26.78
C SER A 194 24.68 57.96 25.54
N VAL A 195 26.00 58.20 25.44
CA VAL A 195 26.56 59.13 24.44
C VAL A 195 26.97 58.41 23.16
N CYS A 196 27.70 57.30 23.28
CA CYS A 196 28.12 56.47 22.15
C CYS A 196 28.06 54.99 22.57
N PRO A 197 26.91 54.32 22.36
CA PRO A 197 26.73 52.93 22.73
C PRO A 197 27.79 52.02 22.10
N ASN A 198 28.61 51.40 22.93
CA ASN A 198 29.58 50.40 22.48
C ASN A 198 29.16 49.02 22.99
N LYS A 199 28.69 48.16 22.08
CA LYS A 199 28.18 46.82 22.39
C LYS A 199 29.20 45.94 23.13
N GLU A 200 30.48 46.02 22.78
CA GLU A 200 31.53 45.24 23.42
C GLU A 200 31.75 45.68 24.87
N VAL A 201 31.69 46.99 25.13
CA VAL A 201 31.80 47.54 26.49
C VAL A 201 30.58 47.16 27.32
N ILE A 202 29.37 47.23 26.74
CA ILE A 202 28.13 46.82 27.42
C ILE A 202 28.18 45.34 27.82
N GLU A 203 28.67 44.47 26.94
CA GLU A 203 28.82 43.04 27.23
C GLU A 203 29.86 42.77 28.33
N ASN A 204 30.99 43.48 28.31
CA ASN A 204 31.98 43.38 29.38
C ASN A 204 31.41 43.87 30.73
N VAL A 205 30.69 44.99 30.74
CA VAL A 205 30.01 45.51 31.93
C VAL A 205 28.99 44.50 32.47
N ARG A 206 28.22 43.85 31.58
CA ARG A 206 27.30 42.76 31.96
C ARG A 206 28.00 41.61 32.67
N ALA A 207 29.11 41.12 32.11
CA ALA A 207 29.89 40.06 32.74
C ALA A 207 30.43 40.48 34.11
N HIS A 208 30.91 41.72 34.24
CA HIS A 208 31.41 42.27 35.49
C HIS A 208 30.31 42.37 36.56
N VAL A 209 29.15 42.93 36.21
CA VAL A 209 27.99 43.05 37.10
C VAL A 209 27.54 41.68 37.57
N ASN A 210 27.41 40.70 36.67
CA ASN A 210 27.00 39.34 37.04
C ASN A 210 28.00 38.70 38.01
N THR A 211 29.31 38.83 37.76
CA THR A 211 30.36 38.31 38.64
C THR A 211 30.31 38.95 40.02
N TYR A 212 30.08 40.26 40.08
CA TYR A 212 29.95 41.00 41.32
C TYR A 212 28.69 40.58 42.10
N GLU A 213 27.53 40.51 41.46
CA GLU A 213 26.29 40.07 42.09
C GLU A 213 26.38 38.64 42.60
N ASP A 214 27.02 37.74 41.84
CA ASP A 214 27.29 36.37 42.27
C ASP A 214 28.20 36.32 43.50
N SER A 215 29.23 37.16 43.55
CA SER A 215 30.12 37.25 44.70
C SER A 215 29.41 37.76 45.96
N ILE A 216 28.50 38.74 45.81
CA ILE A 216 27.68 39.25 46.91
C ILE A 216 26.73 38.16 47.41
N ARG A 217 26.04 37.47 46.50
CA ARG A 217 25.12 36.38 46.86
C ARG A 217 25.86 35.30 47.64
N TYR A 218 27.00 34.85 47.12
CA TYR A 218 27.83 33.86 47.79
C TYR A 218 28.27 34.33 49.18
N HIS A 219 28.67 35.60 49.32
CA HIS A 219 29.04 36.15 50.61
C HIS A 219 27.88 36.15 51.61
N ILE A 220 26.68 36.54 51.18
CA ILE A 220 25.46 36.52 52.01
C ILE A 220 25.13 35.09 52.43
N GLU A 221 25.19 34.12 51.52
CA GLU A 221 24.97 32.70 51.82
C GLU A 221 25.98 32.19 52.85
N MET A 222 27.24 32.57 52.72
CA MET A 222 28.29 32.21 53.67
C MET A 222 28.05 32.80 55.06
N ILE A 223 27.59 34.06 55.16
CA ILE A 223 27.22 34.68 56.43
C ILE A 223 26.05 33.95 57.08
N GLN A 224 25.00 33.65 56.30
CA GLN A 224 23.83 32.92 56.81
C GLN A 224 24.21 31.51 57.28
N MET A 225 25.03 30.80 56.51
CA MET A 225 25.50 29.47 56.88
C MET A 225 26.37 29.50 58.14
N ALA A 226 27.22 30.52 58.31
CA ALA A 226 27.99 30.71 59.53
C ALA A 226 27.08 30.93 60.75
N ALA A 227 26.07 31.81 60.63
CA ALA A 227 25.10 32.06 61.70
C ALA A 227 24.31 30.80 62.09
N ILE A 228 23.92 29.98 61.11
CA ILE A 228 23.23 28.70 61.36
C ILE A 228 24.16 27.73 62.10
N LYS A 229 25.39 27.55 61.61
CA LYS A 229 26.37 26.66 62.26
C LYS A 229 26.67 27.08 63.69
N ASP A 230 26.82 28.37 63.94
CA ASP A 230 27.02 28.92 65.29
C ASP A 230 25.81 28.67 66.19
N SER A 231 24.58 28.79 65.66
CA SER A 231 23.36 28.50 66.42
C SER A 231 23.27 27.02 66.84
N ILE A 232 23.66 26.10 65.95
CA ILE A 232 23.68 24.64 66.20
C ILE A 232 24.79 24.30 67.20
N ALA A 233 25.99 24.88 67.04
CA ALA A 233 27.09 24.67 67.98
C ALA A 233 26.71 25.13 69.39
N ASN A 234 26.06 26.30 69.51
CA ASN A 234 25.59 26.84 70.77
C ASN A 234 24.49 25.97 71.40
N SER A 235 23.56 25.39 70.62
CA SER A 235 22.54 24.49 71.16
C SER A 235 23.15 23.18 71.67
N LEU A 236 24.05 22.57 70.90
CA LEU A 236 24.77 21.34 71.30
C LEU A 236 25.63 21.56 72.54
N PHE A 237 26.32 22.71 72.64
CA PHE A 237 27.12 23.05 73.81
C PHE A 237 26.27 23.21 75.07
N LYS A 238 25.08 23.83 74.97
CA LYS A 238 24.14 23.92 76.10
C LYS A 238 23.66 22.55 76.53
N GLU A 239 23.29 21.69 75.59
CA GLU A 239 22.84 20.32 75.88
C GLU A 239 23.92 19.48 76.57
N ALA A 240 25.16 19.53 76.06
CA ALA A 240 26.30 18.83 76.66
C ALA A 240 26.57 19.29 78.10
N ASN A 241 26.48 20.60 78.37
CA ASN A 241 26.64 21.14 79.72
C ASN A 241 25.53 20.70 80.68
N GLU A 242 24.29 20.62 80.20
CA GLU A 242 23.17 20.09 80.99
C GLU A 242 23.36 18.61 81.33
N ILE A 243 23.83 17.79 80.39
CA ILE A 243 24.18 16.38 80.64
C ILE A 243 25.29 16.29 81.69
N LYS A 244 26.37 17.07 81.54
CA LYS A 244 27.48 17.09 82.50
C LYS A 244 27.03 17.46 83.91
N LYS A 245 26.16 18.46 84.06
CA LYS A 245 25.57 18.82 85.37
C LYS A 245 24.74 17.70 85.97
N LYS A 246 23.96 16.96 85.17
CA LYS A 246 23.16 15.83 85.63
C LYS A 246 24.03 14.67 86.13
N ILE A 247 25.15 14.40 85.46
CA ILE A 247 26.11 13.37 85.88
C ILE A 247 26.79 13.76 87.18
N ASN A 248 27.28 15.00 87.32
CA ASN A 248 27.99 15.47 88.52
C ASN A 248 27.10 15.62 89.77
N LYS A 249 25.77 15.52 89.63
CA LYS A 249 24.81 15.54 90.75
C LYS A 249 24.47 14.14 91.28
N LYS A 250 24.94 13.09 90.61
CA LYS A 250 24.80 11.69 91.01
C LYS A 250 26.02 11.25 91.80
#